data_AF-A0A9W6WJ43-F1
#
_entry.id   AF-A0A9W6WJ43-F1
#
_cell.length_a   1.000
_cell.length_b   1.000
_cell.length_c   1.000
_cell.angle_alpha   90.00
_cell.angle_beta   90.00
_cell.angle_gamma   90.00
#
_symmetry.space_group_name_H-M   'P 1'
#
loop_
_entity.id
_entity.type
_entity.pdbx_description
1 polymer ?
#
loop_
_entity_poly.entity_id
_entity_poly.type
_entity_poly.pdbx_seq_one_letter_code
_entity_poly.pdbx_strand_id
1 'polypeptide(L)'
;MFFQADSRNFHAWQYRRFIIQCYKESLSSDDAKIQVDWDEFKFTTKMINKDISNYSAWHNRSKLIEKLFISSPDLKDDNDVYLQFFNAKDKLKFLRKELDLIKTAFYTDPDDSSVWIYLKWLFGDYYTKDLPKNESRKLLEDTIKDIDELNELETEDNGFDNQWCLKIGRKEWLLYVINLSS
;
A
#
# COMPACT_ATOMS: atom_id res chain seq x y z
N MET A 1 -21.84 -8.39 6.36
CA MET A 1 -23.13 -8.17 5.67
C MET A 1 -23.13 -6.98 4.67
N PHE A 2 -22.02 -6.58 4.05
CA PHE A 2 -22.02 -5.92 2.72
C PHE A 2 -20.78 -6.37 1.92
N PHE A 3 -19.61 -6.33 2.56
CA PHE A 3 -18.35 -6.93 2.06
C PHE A 3 -18.32 -8.47 1.99
N GLN A 4 -19.39 -9.12 2.45
CA GLN A 4 -19.59 -10.56 2.27
C GLN A 4 -20.26 -10.87 0.93
N ALA A 5 -21.02 -9.93 0.37
CA ALA A 5 -21.67 -10.06 -0.93
C ALA A 5 -20.73 -9.58 -2.05
N ASP A 6 -20.09 -8.43 -1.86
CA ASP A 6 -19.01 -7.94 -2.74
C ASP A 6 -18.00 -7.12 -1.92
N SER A 7 -16.79 -7.66 -1.77
CA SER A 7 -15.69 -7.03 -1.05
C SER A 7 -15.18 -5.75 -1.74
N ARG A 8 -15.43 -5.60 -3.03
CA ARG A 8 -14.88 -4.53 -3.88
C ARG A 8 -15.84 -3.37 -4.07
N ASN A 9 -17.11 -3.53 -3.68
CA ASN A 9 -18.18 -2.55 -3.88
C ASN A 9 -17.79 -1.17 -3.33
N PHE A 10 -17.58 -0.23 -4.25
CA PHE A 10 -17.15 1.13 -3.95
C PHE A 10 -18.13 1.87 -3.01
N HIS A 11 -19.44 1.69 -3.22
CA HIS A 11 -20.46 2.31 -2.36
C HIS A 11 -20.44 1.74 -0.94
N ALA A 12 -20.18 0.44 -0.79
CA ALA A 12 -20.00 -0.17 0.54
C ALA A 12 -18.78 0.41 1.27
N TRP A 13 -17.67 0.62 0.56
CA TRP A 13 -16.48 1.29 1.11
C TRP A 13 -16.74 2.76 1.44
N GLN A 14 -17.47 3.48 0.58
CA GLN A 14 -17.83 4.87 0.84
C GLN A 14 -18.74 5.00 2.06
N TYR A 15 -19.74 4.13 2.19
CA TYR A 15 -20.62 4.08 3.34
C TYR A 15 -19.84 3.72 4.61
N ARG A 16 -18.91 2.75 4.55
CA ARG A 16 -18.02 2.44 5.67
C ARG A 16 -17.22 3.67 6.11
N ARG A 17 -16.57 4.37 5.18
CA ARG A 17 -15.82 5.60 5.49
C ARG A 17 -16.70 6.66 6.15
N PHE A 18 -17.94 6.83 5.67
CA PHE A 18 -18.91 7.75 6.26
C PHE A 18 -19.23 7.37 7.72
N ILE A 19 -19.59 6.11 7.98
CA ILE A 19 -19.90 5.63 9.33
C ILE A 19 -18.70 5.76 10.27
N ILE A 20 -17.50 5.42 9.80
CA ILE A 20 -16.27 5.58 10.58
C ILE A 20 -16.02 7.05 10.91
N GLN A 21 -16.22 7.96 9.96
CA GLN A 21 -16.06 9.39 10.20
C GLN A 21 -17.06 9.89 11.25
N CYS A 22 -18.35 9.56 11.14
CA CYS A 22 -19.34 9.90 12.16
C CYS A 22 -19.01 9.32 13.54
N TYR A 23 -18.52 8.08 13.58
CA TYR A 23 -18.08 7.46 14.83
C TYR A 23 -16.90 8.22 15.44
N LYS A 24 -15.88 8.56 14.65
CA LYS A 24 -14.73 9.36 15.12
C LYS A 24 -15.13 10.75 15.63
N GLU A 25 -16.11 11.39 15.00
CA GLU A 25 -16.65 12.69 15.45
C GLU A 25 -17.39 12.59 16.78
N SER A 26 -17.96 11.42 17.10
CA SER A 26 -18.57 11.16 18.40
C SER A 26 -17.56 10.94 19.53
N LEU A 27 -16.27 10.69 19.20
CA LEU A 27 -15.22 10.43 20.17
C LEU A 27 -14.57 11.72 20.67
N SER A 28 -14.46 11.84 21.99
CA SER A 28 -13.90 13.02 22.66
C SER A 28 -12.36 13.02 22.74
N SER A 29 -11.74 11.83 22.69
CA SER A 29 -10.29 11.66 22.82
C SER A 29 -9.64 11.43 21.46
N ASP A 30 -8.51 12.09 21.21
CA ASP A 30 -7.73 11.89 19.99
C ASP A 30 -7.08 10.50 19.95
N ASP A 31 -6.67 9.93 21.09
CA ASP A 31 -6.17 8.55 21.17
C ASP A 31 -7.24 7.55 20.72
N ALA A 32 -8.50 7.78 21.09
CA ALA A 32 -9.62 6.95 20.64
C ALA A 32 -9.85 7.06 19.12
N LYS A 33 -9.68 8.26 18.53
CA LYS A 33 -9.78 8.45 17.08
C LYS A 33 -8.62 7.78 16.34
N ILE A 34 -7.41 7.82 16.89
CA ILE A 34 -6.23 7.16 16.35
C ILE A 34 -6.39 5.64 16.40
N GLN A 35 -6.94 5.11 17.50
CA GLN A 35 -7.29 3.69 17.61
C GLN A 35 -8.26 3.24 16.50
N VAL A 36 -9.25 4.07 16.16
CA VAL A 36 -10.16 3.78 15.03
C VAL A 36 -9.41 3.77 13.69
N ASP A 37 -8.50 4.71 13.43
CA ASP A 37 -7.70 4.69 12.21
C ASP A 37 -6.80 3.44 12.14
N TRP A 38 -6.26 3.00 13.28
CA TRP A 38 -5.49 1.75 13.39
C TRP A 38 -6.34 0.51 13.10
N ASP A 39 -7.54 0.42 13.67
CA ASP A 39 -8.46 -0.69 13.42
C ASP A 39 -8.93 -0.73 11.96
N GLU A 40 -9.16 0.42 11.33
CA GLU A 40 -9.44 0.50 9.91
C GLU A 40 -8.23 0.08 9.05
N PHE A 41 -7.01 0.43 9.44
CA PHE A 41 -5.81 -0.02 8.73
C PHE A 41 -5.70 -1.56 8.76
N LYS A 42 -5.88 -2.19 9.92
CA LYS A 42 -5.94 -3.66 10.04
C LYS A 42 -7.06 -4.25 9.18
N PHE A 43 -8.21 -3.59 9.12
CA PHE A 43 -9.32 -4.01 8.27
C PHE A 43 -8.92 -3.99 6.78
N THR A 44 -8.18 -2.98 6.30
CA THR A 44 -7.68 -2.98 4.92
C THR A 44 -6.74 -4.16 4.65
N THR A 45 -5.81 -4.47 5.57
CA THR A 45 -4.94 -5.66 5.46
C THR A 45 -5.75 -6.93 5.30
N LYS A 46 -6.78 -7.11 6.15
CA LYS A 46 -7.67 -8.27 6.08
C LYS A 46 -8.40 -8.37 4.72
N MET A 47 -8.85 -7.24 4.19
CA MET A 47 -9.58 -7.21 2.91
C MET A 47 -8.67 -7.48 1.71
N ILE A 48 -7.44 -6.97 1.73
CA ILE A 48 -6.40 -7.24 0.73
C ILE A 48 -6.00 -8.71 0.74
N ASN A 49 -5.72 -9.29 1.92
CA ASN A 49 -5.34 -10.70 2.02
C ASN A 49 -6.46 -11.66 1.60
N LYS A 50 -7.72 -11.20 1.64
CA LYS A 50 -8.87 -11.96 1.14
C LYS A 50 -8.97 -11.88 -0.39
N ASP A 51 -8.63 -10.73 -0.97
CA ASP A 51 -8.86 -10.40 -2.37
C ASP A 51 -7.92 -9.26 -2.76
N ILE A 52 -6.79 -9.61 -3.40
CA ILE A 52 -5.78 -8.64 -3.84
C ILE A 52 -6.31 -7.70 -4.93
N SER A 53 -7.40 -8.08 -5.61
CA SER A 53 -8.07 -7.24 -6.60
C SER A 53 -8.99 -6.18 -5.99
N ASN A 54 -9.00 -6.06 -4.66
CA ASN A 54 -9.82 -5.08 -3.96
C ASN A 54 -9.21 -3.68 -4.00
N TYR A 55 -9.31 -3.00 -5.15
CA TYR A 55 -8.86 -1.63 -5.32
C TYR A 55 -9.30 -0.68 -4.20
N SER A 56 -10.54 -0.81 -3.75
CA SER A 56 -11.09 0.04 -2.68
C SER A 56 -10.34 -0.15 -1.34
N ALA A 57 -9.88 -1.37 -1.04
CA ALA A 57 -9.07 -1.65 0.15
C ALA A 57 -7.68 -1.01 0.03
N TRP A 58 -6.99 -1.16 -1.11
CA TRP A 58 -5.69 -0.54 -1.37
C TRP A 58 -5.76 1.00 -1.31
N HIS A 59 -6.79 1.58 -1.92
CA HIS A 59 -7.00 3.02 -1.89
C HIS A 59 -7.29 3.53 -0.47
N ASN A 60 -8.11 2.82 0.30
CA ASN A 60 -8.38 3.21 1.68
C ASN A 60 -7.13 3.05 2.56
N ARG A 61 -6.34 1.99 2.32
CA ARG A 61 -5.08 1.72 3.01
C ARG A 61 -4.08 2.87 2.84
N SER A 62 -3.87 3.35 1.60
CA SER A 62 -2.95 4.46 1.35
C SER A 62 -3.33 5.68 2.18
N LYS A 63 -4.61 6.06 2.22
CA LYS A 63 -5.12 7.18 3.02
C LYS A 63 -4.98 7.01 4.53
N LEU A 64 -5.07 5.78 5.04
CA LEU A 64 -4.87 5.50 6.46
C LEU A 64 -3.39 5.57 6.84
N ILE A 65 -2.49 5.11 5.96
CA ILE A 65 -1.04 5.20 6.16
C ILE A 65 -0.61 6.66 6.34
N GLU A 66 -1.11 7.55 5.48
CA GLU A 66 -0.89 9.01 5.59
C GLU A 66 -1.25 9.52 6.99
N LYS A 67 -2.46 9.21 7.45
CA LYS A 67 -2.98 9.65 8.76
C LYS A 67 -2.21 9.06 9.93
N LEU A 68 -1.84 7.77 9.86
CA LEU A 68 -1.14 7.07 10.94
C LEU A 68 0.30 7.55 11.10
N PHE A 69 1.01 7.86 10.01
CA PHE A 69 2.34 8.47 10.14
C PHE A 69 2.28 9.91 10.68
N ILE A 70 1.28 10.70 10.29
CA ILE A 70 1.10 12.07 10.80
C ILE A 70 0.76 12.05 12.30
N SER A 71 -0.19 11.20 12.71
CA SER A 71 -0.60 11.08 14.10
C SER A 71 0.47 10.41 14.97
N SER A 72 1.28 9.51 14.40
CA SER A 72 2.33 8.76 15.10
C SER A 72 1.79 8.15 16.41
N PRO A 73 0.92 7.14 16.31
CA PRO A 73 0.27 6.54 17.47
C PRO A 73 1.27 6.20 18.58
N ASP A 74 0.86 6.38 19.84
CA ASP A 74 1.51 5.74 21.00
C ASP A 74 0.60 4.63 21.54
N LEU A 75 0.14 3.78 20.61
CA LEU A 75 -0.73 2.65 20.94
C LEU A 75 0.13 1.46 21.34
N LYS A 76 -0.39 0.65 22.28
CA LYS A 76 0.30 -0.56 22.77
C LYS A 76 -0.26 -1.80 22.08
N ASP A 77 0.50 -2.31 21.12
CA ASP A 77 0.32 -3.66 20.56
C ASP A 77 1.68 -4.17 20.09
N ASP A 78 2.44 -4.76 21.01
CA ASP A 78 3.82 -5.18 20.75
C ASP A 78 3.93 -6.31 19.71
N ASN A 79 2.82 -6.96 19.36
CA ASN A 79 2.82 -8.06 18.41
C ASN A 79 2.62 -7.62 16.95
N ASP A 80 2.10 -6.40 16.72
CA ASP A 80 1.87 -5.91 15.36
C ASP A 80 3.05 -5.06 14.84
N VAL A 81 3.76 -5.63 13.87
CA VAL A 81 4.94 -5.00 13.27
C VAL A 81 4.62 -3.66 12.59
N TYR A 82 3.42 -3.49 12.02
CA TYR A 82 3.05 -2.22 11.39
C TYR A 82 2.86 -1.13 12.43
N LEU A 83 2.26 -1.47 13.58
CA LEU A 83 2.10 -0.49 14.65
C LEU A 83 3.46 -0.05 15.20
N GLN A 84 4.41 -0.97 15.37
CA GLN A 84 5.78 -0.63 15.76
C GLN A 84 6.42 0.38 14.79
N PHE A 85 6.21 0.22 13.49
CA PHE A 85 6.72 1.17 12.49
C PHE A 85 6.03 2.54 12.58
N PHE A 86 4.72 2.58 12.81
CA PHE A 86 4.00 3.84 12.99
C PHE A 86 4.43 4.57 14.26
N ASN A 87 4.54 3.87 15.40
CA ASN A 87 4.99 4.44 16.66
C ASN A 87 6.42 4.99 16.56
N ALA A 88 7.32 4.24 15.89
CA ALA A 88 8.70 4.65 15.68
C ALA A 88 8.89 5.66 14.52
N LYS A 89 7.83 5.98 13.77
CA LYS A 89 7.87 6.75 12.51
C LYS A 89 8.85 6.17 11.48
N ASP A 90 9.06 4.86 11.50
CA ASP A 90 10.02 4.15 10.66
C ASP A 90 9.42 3.86 9.27
N LYS A 91 9.31 4.92 8.45
CA LYS A 91 8.81 4.84 7.07
C LYS A 91 9.62 3.86 6.20
N LEU A 92 10.92 3.69 6.47
CA LEU A 92 11.77 2.82 5.66
C LEU A 92 11.44 1.34 5.89
N LYS A 93 11.32 0.90 7.15
CA LYS A 93 10.91 -0.48 7.44
C LYS A 93 9.47 -0.75 7.03
N PHE A 94 8.59 0.23 7.18
CA PHE A 94 7.23 0.14 6.65
C PHE A 94 7.22 -0.08 5.13
N LEU A 95 7.98 0.73 4.37
CA LEU A 95 8.07 0.58 2.93
C LEU A 95 8.56 -0.81 2.53
N ARG A 96 9.64 -1.30 3.16
CA ARG A 96 10.15 -2.66 2.94
C ARG A 96 9.04 -3.71 3.12
N LYS A 97 8.28 -3.60 4.22
CA LYS A 97 7.20 -4.53 4.52
C LYS A 97 6.04 -4.46 3.51
N GLU A 98 5.70 -3.26 3.03
CA GLU A 98 4.69 -3.11 1.99
C GLU A 98 5.16 -3.63 0.63
N LEU A 99 6.45 -3.50 0.31
CA LEU A 99 7.01 -4.07 -0.92
C LEU A 99 6.97 -5.60 -0.90
N ASP A 100 7.18 -6.25 0.25
CA ASP A 100 6.99 -7.70 0.38
C ASP A 100 5.54 -8.12 0.10
N LEU A 101 4.58 -7.35 0.60
CA LEU A 101 3.14 -7.57 0.36
C LEU A 101 2.81 -7.39 -1.13
N ILE A 102 3.36 -6.35 -1.75
CA ILE A 102 3.14 -6.07 -3.17
C ILE A 102 3.77 -7.11 -4.06
N LYS A 103 4.99 -7.55 -3.75
CA LYS A 103 5.64 -8.67 -4.41
C LYS A 103 4.72 -9.88 -4.44
N THR A 104 4.26 -10.32 -3.26
CA THR A 104 3.33 -11.44 -3.15
C THR A 104 2.07 -11.25 -4.02
N ALA A 105 1.51 -10.04 -4.04
CA ALA A 105 0.29 -9.74 -4.77
C ALA A 105 0.47 -9.79 -6.30
N PHE A 106 1.49 -9.13 -6.87
CA PHE A 106 1.66 -9.14 -8.33
C PHE A 106 2.17 -10.46 -8.89
N TYR A 107 2.88 -11.29 -8.09
CA TYR A 107 3.20 -12.67 -8.48
C TYR A 107 1.97 -13.60 -8.40
N THR A 108 0.91 -13.20 -7.68
CA THR A 108 -0.34 -13.97 -7.60
C THR A 108 -1.29 -13.60 -8.75
N ASP A 109 -1.40 -12.32 -9.08
CA ASP A 109 -2.17 -11.81 -10.22
C ASP A 109 -1.45 -10.61 -10.85
N PRO A 110 -0.63 -10.84 -11.88
CA PRO A 110 0.17 -9.79 -12.52
C PRO A 110 -0.68 -8.82 -13.36
N ASP A 111 -1.92 -9.18 -13.69
CA ASP A 111 -2.83 -8.31 -14.45
C ASP A 111 -3.64 -7.36 -13.56
N ASP A 112 -3.60 -7.55 -12.23
CA ASP A 112 -4.36 -6.73 -11.30
C ASP A 112 -3.80 -5.30 -11.18
N SER A 113 -4.47 -4.38 -11.88
CA SER A 113 -4.12 -2.96 -11.87
C SER A 113 -4.07 -2.31 -10.48
N SER A 114 -4.79 -2.82 -9.48
CA SER A 114 -4.85 -2.23 -8.13
C SER A 114 -3.49 -2.30 -7.45
N VAL A 115 -2.82 -3.45 -7.60
CA VAL A 115 -1.50 -3.71 -7.02
C VAL A 115 -0.47 -2.74 -7.60
N TRP A 116 -0.47 -2.59 -8.93
CA TRP A 116 0.44 -1.68 -9.63
C TRP A 116 0.19 -0.21 -9.32
N ILE A 117 -1.08 0.21 -9.19
CA ILE A 117 -1.42 1.58 -8.78
C ILE A 117 -0.96 1.86 -7.35
N TYR A 118 -1.11 0.90 -6.44
CA TYR A 118 -0.62 1.03 -5.08
C TYR A 118 0.91 1.09 -5.01
N LEU A 119 1.60 0.26 -5.80
CA LEU A 119 3.06 0.30 -5.96
C LEU A 119 3.54 1.69 -6.42
N LYS A 120 2.87 2.27 -7.43
CA LYS A 120 3.17 3.64 -7.87
C LYS A 120 3.01 4.66 -6.74
N TRP A 121 1.99 4.51 -5.90
CA TRP A 121 1.77 5.39 -4.76
C TRP A 121 2.89 5.26 -3.72
N LEU A 122 3.37 4.05 -3.43
CA LEU A 122 4.48 3.81 -2.48
C LEU A 122 5.78 4.48 -2.90
N PHE A 123 6.06 4.55 -4.21
CA PHE A 123 7.25 5.22 -4.75
C PHE A 123 7.04 6.69 -5.10
N GLY A 124 5.81 7.19 -5.02
CA GLY A 124 5.51 8.59 -5.30
C GLY A 124 6.09 9.54 -4.24
N ASP A 125 6.26 10.82 -4.64
CA ASP A 125 6.86 11.87 -3.81
C ASP A 125 6.24 11.95 -2.41
N TYR A 126 4.94 11.71 -2.31
CA TYR A 126 4.25 11.76 -1.03
C TYR A 126 4.88 10.85 0.03
N TYR A 127 5.25 9.62 -0.35
CA TYR A 127 5.78 8.64 0.60
C TYR A 127 7.31 8.75 0.71
N THR A 128 8.00 8.93 -0.41
CA THR A 128 9.46 8.82 -0.49
C THR A 128 10.23 10.12 -0.23
N LYS A 129 9.57 11.28 -0.22
CA LYS A 129 10.23 12.60 -0.06
C LYS A 129 11.08 12.73 1.21
N ASP A 130 10.64 12.11 2.30
CA ASP A 130 11.35 12.20 3.59
C ASP A 130 12.32 11.02 3.81
N LEU A 131 12.45 10.10 2.84
CA LEU A 131 13.31 8.92 2.96
C LEU A 131 14.72 9.18 2.44
N PRO A 132 15.75 8.52 3.00
CA PRO A 132 17.11 8.58 2.47
C PRO A 132 17.16 8.14 1.00
N LYS A 133 17.64 9.02 0.11
CA LYS A 133 17.61 8.80 -1.34
C LYS A 133 18.32 7.52 -1.78
N ASN A 134 19.42 7.16 -1.12
CA ASN A 134 20.19 5.95 -1.39
C ASN A 134 19.39 4.68 -1.09
N GLU A 135 18.69 4.65 0.05
CA GLU A 135 17.85 3.53 0.46
C GLU A 135 16.62 3.41 -0.45
N SER A 136 15.93 4.52 -0.73
CA SER A 136 14.79 4.55 -1.65
C SER A 136 15.17 4.08 -3.05
N ARG A 137 16.34 4.51 -3.56
CA ARG A 137 16.86 4.06 -4.86
C ARG A 137 17.13 2.56 -4.85
N LYS A 138 17.78 2.04 -3.82
CA LYS A 138 18.07 0.60 -3.71
C LYS A 138 16.78 -0.21 -3.70
N LEU A 139 15.78 0.20 -2.92
CA LEU A 139 14.47 -0.47 -2.89
C LEU A 139 13.77 -0.44 -4.25
N LEU A 140 13.85 0.68 -4.96
CA LEU A 140 13.30 0.81 -6.31
C LEU A 140 14.01 -0.12 -7.30
N GLU A 141 15.34 -0.16 -7.28
CA GLU A 141 16.14 -1.06 -8.12
C GLU A 141 15.84 -2.53 -7.85
N ASP A 142 15.71 -2.91 -6.57
CA ASP A 142 15.36 -4.29 -6.20
C ASP A 142 13.92 -4.63 -6.62
N THR A 143 12.97 -3.69 -6.48
CA THR A 143 11.59 -3.90 -6.96
C THR A 143 11.52 -4.05 -8.48
N ILE A 144 12.36 -3.35 -9.23
CA ILE A 144 12.40 -3.46 -10.69
C ILE A 144 12.95 -4.80 -11.13
N LYS A 145 13.97 -5.33 -10.44
CA LYS A 145 14.45 -6.69 -10.72
C LYS A 145 13.33 -7.71 -10.54
N ASP A 146 12.53 -7.58 -9.48
CA ASP A 146 11.39 -8.46 -9.25
C ASP A 146 10.32 -8.34 -10.36
N ILE A 147 10.12 -7.13 -10.91
CA ILE A 147 9.18 -6.90 -12.02
C ILE A 147 9.72 -7.46 -13.34
N ASP A 148 11.02 -7.32 -13.59
CA ASP A 148 11.67 -7.89 -14.77
C ASP A 148 11.62 -9.43 -14.71
N GLU A 149 11.89 -10.03 -13.54
CA GLU A 149 11.74 -11.47 -13.29
C GLU A 149 10.29 -11.93 -13.54
N LEU A 150 9.30 -11.19 -13.02
CA LEU A 150 7.89 -11.50 -13.30
C LEU A 150 7.57 -11.47 -14.80
N ASN A 151 8.08 -10.47 -15.53
CA ASN A 151 7.83 -10.35 -16.97
C ASN A 151 8.45 -11.49 -17.77
N GLU A 152 9.65 -11.94 -17.39
CA GLU A 152 10.29 -13.11 -17.98
C GLU A 152 9.42 -14.35 -17.79
N LEU A 153 8.92 -14.60 -16.57
CA LEU A 153 8.02 -15.73 -16.28
C LEU A 153 6.72 -15.66 -17.11
N GLU A 154 6.08 -14.50 -17.16
CA GLU A 154 4.85 -14.30 -17.96
C GLU A 154 5.09 -14.57 -19.45
N THR A 155 6.24 -14.12 -19.98
CA THR A 155 6.63 -14.35 -21.38
C THR A 155 6.91 -15.82 -21.65
N GLU A 156 7.54 -16.54 -20.71
CA GLU A 156 7.77 -17.98 -20.83
C GLU A 156 6.45 -18.77 -20.79
N ASP A 157 5.50 -18.37 -19.95
CA ASP A 157 4.24 -19.08 -19.76
C ASP A 157 3.23 -18.85 -20.89
N ASN A 158 3.06 -17.61 -21.34
CA ASN A 158 2.01 -17.24 -22.29
C ASN A 158 2.53 -16.66 -23.62
N GLY A 159 3.85 -16.42 -23.74
CA GLY A 159 4.49 -15.92 -24.96
C GLY A 159 4.44 -14.39 -25.14
N PHE A 160 3.93 -13.64 -24.16
CA PHE A 160 3.77 -12.19 -24.24
C PHE A 160 4.30 -11.48 -22.99
N ASP A 161 4.88 -10.31 -23.19
CA ASP A 161 5.24 -9.41 -22.09
C ASP A 161 3.99 -8.95 -21.32
N ASN A 162 4.12 -8.87 -20.00
CA ASN A 162 3.08 -8.30 -19.16
C ASN A 162 3.05 -6.77 -19.29
N GLN A 163 1.88 -6.22 -19.62
CA GLN A 163 1.73 -4.79 -19.90
C GLN A 163 2.07 -3.89 -18.71
N TRP A 164 1.83 -4.34 -17.47
CA TRP A 164 2.16 -3.57 -16.28
C TRP A 164 3.64 -3.61 -15.99
N CYS A 165 4.29 -4.77 -16.17
CA CYS A 165 5.73 -4.88 -16.06
C CYS A 165 6.42 -3.91 -17.02
N LEU A 166 5.99 -3.85 -18.28
CA LEU A 166 6.52 -2.88 -19.25
C LEU A 166 6.23 -1.41 -18.89
N LYS A 167 5.12 -1.11 -18.21
CA LYS A 167 4.77 0.26 -17.81
C LYS A 167 5.59 0.74 -16.61
N ILE A 168 5.98 -0.16 -15.71
CA ILE A 168 6.70 0.17 -14.47
C ILE A 168 8.21 -0.06 -14.61
N GLY A 169 8.63 -1.17 -15.20
CA GLY A 169 10.04 -1.57 -15.37
C GLY A 169 10.82 -0.73 -16.39
N ARG A 170 10.14 0.13 -17.17
CA ARG A 170 10.84 1.02 -18.12
C ARG A 170 11.70 2.06 -17.41
N LYS A 171 12.91 2.27 -17.96
CA LYS A 171 13.87 3.31 -17.54
C LYS A 171 13.26 4.71 -17.42
N GLU A 172 12.20 5.01 -18.17
CA GLU A 172 11.49 6.29 -18.12
C GLU A 172 10.78 6.51 -16.78
N TRP A 173 10.18 5.46 -16.20
CA TRP A 173 9.56 5.53 -14.88
C TRP A 173 10.62 5.64 -13.77
N LEU A 174 11.73 4.91 -13.91
CA LEU A 174 12.94 5.07 -13.09
C LEU A 174 13.45 6.52 -13.09
N LEU A 175 13.65 7.10 -14.27
CA LEU A 175 14.10 8.48 -14.41
C LEU A 175 13.08 9.47 -13.84
N TYR A 176 11.78 9.21 -14.00
CA TYR A 176 10.73 10.03 -13.41
C TYR A 176 10.76 9.98 -11.88
N VAL A 177 10.82 8.79 -11.26
CA VAL A 177 10.87 8.63 -9.79
C VAL A 177 12.18 9.18 -9.21
N ILE A 178 13.31 8.99 -9.89
CA ILE A 178 14.63 9.49 -9.47
C ILE A 178 14.75 11.02 -9.65
N ASN A 179 14.17 11.60 -10.71
CA ASN A 179 14.26 13.05 -10.98
C ASN A 179 13.16 13.87 -10.29
N LEU A 180 12.04 13.29 -9.85
CA LEU A 180 11.10 14.00 -8.97
C LEU A 180 11.60 14.14 -7.53
N SER A 181 12.58 13.31 -7.16
CA SER A 181 13.26 13.38 -5.87
C SER A 181 14.54 14.22 -5.91
N SER A 182 14.81 14.99 -6.98
CA SER A 182 15.90 15.98 -7.07
C SER A 182 15.41 17.40 -6.83
#